data_AF-A0A160F830-F1
#
_entry.id   AF-A0A160F830-F1
#
_cell.length_a   1.000
_cell.length_b   1.000
_cell.length_c   1.000
_cell.angle_alpha   90.00
_cell.angle_beta   90.00
_cell.angle_gamma   90.00
#
_symmetry.space_group_name_H-M   'P 1'
#
loop_
_entity.id
_entity.type
_entity.pdbx_description
1 polymer ?
#
loop_
_entity_poly.entity_id
_entity_poly.type
_entity_poly.pdbx_seq_one_letter_code
_entity_poly.pdbx_strand_id
1 'polypeptide(L)'
;MSLVDLIKNVAVKAVEATNPVNVLFGTVASESPLEIQIHQKLRLTEDFLVITERVDQANVRRGDRVVLLRVQGGQQFIVLDKVVK
;
A
#
# COMPACT_ATOMS: atom_id res chain seq x y z
N MET A 1 19.35 6.08 23.56
CA MET A 1 18.05 5.39 23.68
C MET A 1 17.69 5.33 25.16
N SER A 2 16.57 5.92 25.56
CA SER A 2 16.08 5.83 26.95
C SER A 2 15.18 4.60 27.13
N LEU A 3 15.00 4.14 28.38
CA LEU A 3 14.05 3.06 28.70
C LEU A 3 12.61 3.39 28.23
N VAL A 4 12.24 4.67 28.28
CA VAL A 4 10.93 5.16 27.82
C VAL A 4 10.76 4.96 26.31
N ASP A 5 11.80 5.17 25.52
CA ASP A 5 11.77 4.94 24.06
C ASP A 5 11.64 3.44 23.74
N LEU A 6 12.26 2.58 24.55
CA LEU A 6 12.15 1.13 24.41
C LEU A 6 10.71 0.67 24.68
N ILE A 7 10.08 1.15 25.75
CA ILE A 7 8.69 0.84 26.09
C ILE A 7 7.74 1.30 24.99
N LYS A 8 7.94 2.52 24.45
CA LYS A 8 7.15 3.04 23.31
C LYS A 8 7.27 2.14 22.08
N ASN A 9 8.50 1.76 21.71
CA ASN A 9 8.72 0.89 20.56
C ASN A 9 8.10 -0.51 20.74
N VAL A 10 8.20 -1.10 21.94
CA VAL A 10 7.58 -2.40 22.23
C VAL A 10 6.05 -2.30 22.15
N ALA A 11 5.45 -1.23 22.66
CA ALA A 11 4.02 -1.01 22.57
C ALA A 11 3.54 -0.89 21.11
N VAL A 12 4.25 -0.14 20.27
CA VAL A 12 3.95 -0.02 18.83
C VAL A 12 4.04 -1.39 18.15
N LYS A 13 5.14 -2.12 18.38
CA LYS A 13 5.36 -3.45 17.78
C LYS A 13 4.31 -4.49 18.19
N ALA A 14 3.87 -4.47 19.45
CA ALA A 14 2.82 -5.37 19.93
C ALA A 14 1.48 -5.14 19.22
N VAL A 15 1.15 -3.87 18.95
CA VAL A 15 -0.07 -3.50 18.21
C VAL A 15 0.06 -3.87 16.73
N GLU A 16 1.20 -3.55 16.09
CA GLU A 16 1.45 -3.91 14.69
C GLU A 16 1.36 -5.44 14.45
N ALA A 17 1.83 -6.25 15.42
CA ALA A 17 1.74 -7.71 15.35
C ALA A 17 0.29 -8.25 15.32
N THR A 18 -0.70 -7.45 15.73
CA THR A 18 -2.09 -7.87 15.77
C THR A 18 -2.80 -7.73 14.41
N ASN A 19 -2.32 -6.84 13.53
CA ASN A 19 -2.86 -6.61 12.18
C ASN A 19 -1.74 -6.28 11.18
N PRO A 20 -0.91 -7.27 10.79
CA PRO A 20 0.31 -7.04 10.02
C PRO A 20 0.07 -6.48 8.61
N VAL A 21 -1.15 -6.62 8.08
CA VAL A 21 -1.52 -6.20 6.72
C VAL A 21 -2.91 -5.55 6.70
N ASN A 22 -3.05 -4.43 5.99
CA ASN A 22 -4.34 -3.84 5.66
C ASN A 22 -4.64 -3.96 4.17
N VAL A 23 -5.87 -4.39 3.84
CA VAL A 23 -6.39 -4.39 2.48
C VAL A 23 -6.96 -3.01 2.16
N LEU A 24 -6.51 -2.41 1.07
CA LEU A 24 -6.92 -1.11 0.59
C LEU A 24 -7.41 -1.20 -0.85
N PHE A 25 -8.32 -0.30 -1.23
CA PHE A 25 -8.74 -0.13 -2.61
C PHE A 25 -8.31 1.23 -3.11
N GLY A 26 -7.64 1.24 -4.27
CA GLY A 26 -7.15 2.44 -4.93
C GLY A 26 -7.73 2.59 -6.33
N THR A 27 -7.52 3.77 -6.91
CA THR A 27 -7.81 4.06 -8.32
C THR A 27 -6.53 4.53 -8.98
N VAL A 28 -6.24 4.03 -10.18
CA VAL A 28 -5.07 4.45 -10.97
C VAL A 28 -5.26 5.89 -11.42
N ALA A 29 -4.37 6.77 -10.97
CA ALA A 29 -4.40 8.20 -11.28
C ALA A 29 -3.57 8.54 -12.53
N SER A 30 -2.44 7.85 -12.74
CA SER A 30 -1.52 8.01 -13.87
C SER A 30 -0.86 6.66 -14.22
N GLU A 31 -0.49 6.47 -15.50
CA GLU A 31 0.11 5.23 -16.03
C GLU A 31 1.65 5.29 -16.15
N SER A 32 2.24 6.48 -16.31
CA SER A 32 3.70 6.65 -16.41
C SER A 32 4.12 8.05 -15.95
N PRO A 33 4.72 8.19 -14.75
CA PRO A 33 4.92 7.14 -13.74
C PRO A 33 3.58 6.66 -13.15
N LEU A 34 3.54 5.40 -12.70
CA LEU A 34 2.33 4.80 -12.15
C LEU A 34 1.98 5.49 -10.81
N GLU A 35 0.80 6.09 -10.75
CA GLU A 35 0.27 6.69 -9.52
C GLU A 35 -1.03 6.01 -9.12
N ILE A 36 -1.14 5.62 -7.86
CA ILE A 36 -2.39 5.06 -7.30
C ILE A 36 -2.92 5.99 -6.23
N GLN A 37 -4.16 6.46 -6.41
CA GLN A 37 -4.84 7.25 -5.41
C GLN A 37 -5.62 6.33 -4.46
N ILE A 38 -5.33 6.45 -3.17
CA ILE A 38 -6.04 5.80 -2.06
C ILE A 38 -6.71 6.87 -1.19
N HIS A 39 -7.91 6.59 -0.67
CA HIS A 39 -8.65 7.46 0.26
C HIS A 39 -8.67 8.96 -0.07
N GLN A 40 -9.49 9.39 -1.03
CA GLN A 40 -9.83 10.79 -1.42
C GLN A 40 -8.71 11.83 -1.64
N LYS A 41 -7.49 11.67 -1.11
CA LYS A 41 -6.39 12.65 -1.14
C LYS A 41 -4.98 12.05 -1.10
N LEU A 42 -4.79 10.77 -0.76
CA LEU A 42 -3.44 10.19 -0.69
C LEU A 42 -3.06 9.60 -2.06
N ARG A 43 -1.99 10.11 -2.67
CA ARG A 43 -1.42 9.58 -3.91
C ARG A 43 -0.13 8.83 -3.58
N LEU A 44 -0.07 7.58 -4.02
CA LEU A 44 1.11 6.74 -3.95
C LEU A 44 1.84 6.85 -5.29
N THR A 45 3.09 7.32 -5.24
CA THR A 45 4.02 7.28 -6.37
C THR A 45 4.63 5.89 -6.49
N GLU A 46 5.20 5.61 -7.66
CA GLU A 46 5.83 4.33 -8.00
C GLU A 46 6.83 3.83 -6.95
N ASP A 47 7.58 4.73 -6.30
CA ASP A 47 8.55 4.40 -5.25
C ASP A 47 7.95 3.66 -4.03
N PHE A 48 6.66 3.87 -3.77
CA PHE A 48 5.94 3.24 -2.66
C PHE A 48 5.20 1.97 -3.09
N LEU A 49 5.14 1.68 -4.39
CA LEU A 49 4.38 0.58 -4.95
C LEU A 49 5.29 -0.61 -5.22
N VAL A 50 4.85 -1.78 -4.76
CA VAL A 50 5.43 -3.07 -5.16
C VAL A 50 4.47 -3.69 -6.16
N ILE A 51 4.89 -3.69 -7.43
CA ILE A 51 4.10 -4.24 -8.52
C ILE A 51 4.27 -5.76 -8.57
N THR A 52 3.16 -6.47 -8.61
CA THR A 52 3.15 -7.91 -8.85
C THR A 52 3.05 -8.20 -10.34
N GLU A 53 3.60 -9.33 -10.78
CA GLU A 53 3.58 -9.77 -12.18
C GLU A 53 2.18 -9.73 -12.80
N ARG A 54 1.16 -10.08 -12.01
CA ARG A 54 -0.23 -10.09 -12.45
C ARG A 54 -0.76 -8.70 -12.81
N VAL A 55 -0.36 -7.68 -12.05
CA VAL A 55 -0.76 -6.29 -12.29
C VAL A 55 -0.05 -5.72 -13.50
N ASP A 56 1.23 -6.05 -13.67
CA ASP A 56 2.02 -5.68 -14.85
C ASP A 56 1.38 -6.24 -16.13
N GLN A 57 0.96 -7.51 -16.11
CA GLN A 57 0.25 -8.15 -17.22
C GLN A 57 -1.17 -7.64 -17.43
N ALA A 58 -1.83 -7.09 -16.40
CA ALA A 58 -3.23 -6.67 -16.47
C ALA A 58 -3.47 -5.39 -17.27
N ASN A 59 -2.42 -4.72 -17.79
CA ASN A 59 -2.50 -3.45 -18.52
C ASN A 59 -3.42 -2.45 -17.79
N VAL A 60 -3.09 -2.18 -16.53
CA VAL A 60 -3.83 -1.21 -15.71
C VAL A 60 -3.79 0.19 -16.35
N ARG A 61 -4.97 0.78 -16.52
CA ARG A 61 -5.16 2.10 -17.13
C ARG A 61 -5.67 3.10 -16.12
N ARG A 62 -5.51 4.38 -16.43
CA ARG A 62 -6.09 5.47 -15.64
C ARG A 62 -7.59 5.25 -15.43
N GLY A 63 -8.02 5.33 -14.17
CA GLY A 63 -9.41 5.09 -13.76
C GLY A 63 -9.69 3.65 -13.32
N ASP A 64 -8.78 2.70 -13.56
CA ASP A 64 -8.93 1.34 -13.08
C ASP A 64 -8.88 1.28 -11.55
N ARG A 65 -9.70 0.40 -10.99
CA ARG A 65 -9.73 0.12 -9.55
C ARG A 65 -8.81 -1.04 -9.26
N VAL A 66 -7.95 -0.89 -8.25
CA VAL A 66 -6.95 -1.90 -7.87
C VAL A 66 -7.03 -2.19 -6.39
N VAL A 67 -6.66 -3.42 -6.01
CA VAL A 67 -6.55 -3.83 -4.60
C VAL A 67 -5.08 -3.82 -4.18
N LEU A 68 -4.82 -3.22 -3.02
CA LEU A 68 -3.48 -3.09 -2.45
C LEU A 68 -3.42 -3.70 -1.06
N LEU A 69 -2.26 -4.24 -0.71
CA LEU A 69 -1.91 -4.61 0.65
C LEU A 69 -0.89 -3.61 1.20
N ARG A 70 -1.24 -2.95 2.30
CA ARG A 70 -0.30 -2.15 3.08
C ARG A 70 0.28 -3.01 4.19
N VAL A 71 1.60 -3.16 4.21
CA VAL A 71 2.31 -3.88 5.27
C VAL A 71 2.61 -2.90 6.43
N GLN A 72 2.31 -3.29 7.67
CA GLN A 72 2.61 -2.48 8.86
C GLN A 72 4.14 -2.34 9.07
N GLY A 73 4.57 -1.22 9.64
CA GLY A 73 5.99 -0.90 9.83
C GLY A 73 6.72 -0.35 8.60
N GLY A 74 6.04 -0.23 7.44
CA GLY A 74 6.62 0.30 6.20
C GLY A 74 5.71 1.27 5.45
N GLN A 75 6.27 1.93 4.43
CA GLN A 75 5.52 2.74 3.45
C GLN A 75 5.27 1.99 2.15
N GLN A 76 5.45 0.67 2.13
CA GLN A 76 5.29 -0.15 0.93
C GLN A 76 3.85 -0.64 0.78
N PHE A 77 3.35 -0.55 -0.45
CA PHE A 77 2.02 -0.98 -0.84
C PHE A 77 2.15 -2.00 -1.97
N ILE A 78 1.74 -3.24 -1.72
CA ILE A 78 1.78 -4.31 -2.70
C ILE A 78 0.50 -4.25 -3.53
N VAL A 79 0.61 -4.05 -4.84
CA VAL A 79 -0.53 -4.06 -5.75
C VAL A 79 -0.80 -5.51 -6.14
N LEU A 80 -1.95 -6.04 -5.72
CA LEU A 80 -2.28 -7.46 -5.88
C LEU A 80 -2.97 -7.78 -7.21
N ASP A 81 -4.03 -7.03 -7.53
CA ASP A 81 -4.82 -7.25 -8.74
C ASP A 81 -5.68 -6.04 -9.10
N LYS A 82 -6.15 -6.02 -10.35
CA LYS A 82 -7.21 -5.13 -10.82
C LYS A 82 -8.58 -5.69 -10.40
N VAL A 83 -9.43 -4.83 -9.88
CA VAL A 83 -10.81 -5.19 -9.52
C VAL A 83 -11.67 -5.14 -10.78
N VAL A 84 -12.32 -6.26 -11.10
CA VAL A 84 -13.19 -6.42 -12.27
C VAL A 84 -14.62 -6.59 -11.74
N LYS A 85 -15.42 -5.52 -11.72
CA LYS A 85 -16.84 -5.57 -11.34
C LYS A 85 -17.65 -4.51 -12.05
#